data_AF-A0AAV1PX93-F1
#
_entry.id   AF-A0AAV1PX93-F1
#
_cell.length_a   1.000
_cell.length_b   1.000
_cell.length_c   1.000
_cell.angle_alpha   90.00
_cell.angle_beta   90.00
_cell.angle_gamma   90.00
#
_symmetry.space_group_name_H-M   'P 1'
#
loop_
_entity.id
_entity.type
_entity.pdbx_description
1 polymer ?
#
loop_
_entity_poly.entity_id
_entity_poly.type
_entity_poly.pdbx_seq_one_letter_code
_entity_poly.pdbx_strand_id
1 'polypeptide(L)'
;MAGLCWVVVGLAVFLSAENGLAAVDQNKLARIVDAILKEYGRHAMFSLAIRIPDNQNQNINQILKQVFKSDPGNDVKKKINNGEVYIGSRVIAAKVLKRSKGSTDNAESRVVDHLYHFTNRCNPNTKDMLLFYVYSSPCVEQRSNRHNILRRIKNIQRWNSFAVVFSGIYRPRDGLPSTDQQRRGALQLLGMSIGLNNIFRCHGPCGRMKCSCCSCGTQVVDYCVLDDTKLSTASIQPNGSNRKNNFGNGATVKGLTIVLLFSLKKPVLSDCVHCSNTLTLRRQQKNWTTSEHHSDVLLQKMANLLCITVTLVFLLSAGCLAVVDQNRLRGLILQIKNMRKDIPGMYSVAVSVTDQQSYNLPATLPSKEDKDKINNGLVYNDDKLIVAKRKPPRTCRVACFGTC
;
A
#
# COMPACT_ATOMS: atom_id res chain seq x y z
N MET A 1 37.98 -2.94 8.45
CA MET A 1 37.20 -2.11 7.51
C MET A 1 36.05 -2.87 6.83
N ALA A 2 35.44 -3.90 7.44
CA ALA A 2 34.37 -4.69 6.83
C ALA A 2 32.94 -4.35 7.33
N GLY A 3 32.81 -3.39 8.26
CA GLY A 3 31.53 -3.04 8.90
C GLY A 3 30.69 -1.99 8.14
N LEU A 4 31.29 -1.22 7.22
CA LEU A 4 30.57 -0.16 6.50
C LEU A 4 29.74 -0.65 5.30
N CYS A 5 30.07 -1.81 4.70
CA CYS A 5 29.34 -2.30 3.51
C CYS A 5 27.92 -2.79 3.82
N TRP A 6 27.63 -3.24 5.05
CA TRP A 6 26.31 -3.77 5.39
C TRP A 6 25.24 -2.70 5.59
N VAL A 7 25.63 -1.48 5.94
CA VAL A 7 24.69 -0.35 6.12
C VAL A 7 24.15 0.13 4.77
N VAL A 8 24.97 0.09 3.71
CA VAL A 8 24.56 0.48 2.35
C VAL A 8 23.56 -0.51 1.75
N VAL A 9 23.77 -1.81 1.95
CA VAL A 9 22.83 -2.85 1.48
C VAL A 9 21.50 -2.78 2.23
N GLY A 10 21.51 -2.53 3.54
CA GLY A 10 20.29 -2.34 4.31
C GLY A 10 19.49 -1.11 3.87
N LEU A 11 20.16 0.03 3.64
CA LEU A 11 19.51 1.27 3.20
C LEU A 11 18.95 1.16 1.78
N ALA A 12 19.66 0.47 0.87
CA ALA A 12 19.18 0.21 -0.49
C ALA A 12 17.93 -0.67 -0.51
N VAL A 13 17.84 -1.70 0.34
CA VAL A 13 16.64 -2.56 0.43
C VAL A 13 15.43 -1.80 1.01
N PHE A 14 15.63 -0.90 1.97
CA PHE A 14 14.54 -0.06 2.50
C PHE A 14 14.07 1.04 1.54
N LEU A 15 14.95 1.53 0.64
CA LEU A 15 14.56 2.43 -0.45
C LEU A 15 13.96 1.69 -1.67
N SER A 16 14.18 0.37 -1.78
CA SER A 16 13.62 -0.49 -2.84
C SER A 16 12.20 -0.97 -2.52
N ALA A 17 11.71 -0.76 -1.31
CA ALA A 17 10.28 -0.78 -1.03
C ALA A 17 9.69 0.50 -1.61
N GLU A 18 9.52 0.55 -2.94
CA GLU A 18 8.49 1.38 -3.56
C GLU A 18 7.17 0.94 -2.92
N ASN A 19 6.84 1.56 -1.78
CA ASN A 19 5.52 1.52 -1.21
C ASN A 19 4.58 1.85 -2.36
N GLY A 20 3.71 0.90 -2.71
CA GLY A 20 2.84 0.91 -3.88
C GLY A 20 1.86 2.09 -3.88
N LEU A 21 2.40 3.29 -4.04
CA LEU A 21 1.67 4.51 -4.26
C LEU A 21 1.07 4.36 -5.66
N ALA A 22 -0.25 4.47 -5.71
CA ALA A 22 -0.97 4.48 -6.96
C ALA A 22 -0.37 5.55 -7.89
N ALA A 23 -0.26 5.24 -9.18
CA ALA A 23 0.38 6.15 -10.14
C ALA A 23 -0.36 7.49 -10.27
N VAL A 24 -1.63 7.53 -9.86
CA VAL A 24 -2.48 8.72 -9.83
C VAL A 24 -3.24 8.75 -8.49
N ASP A 25 -3.36 9.95 -7.91
CA ASP A 25 -4.16 10.17 -6.71
C ASP A 25 -5.63 9.76 -6.92
N GLN A 26 -6.12 8.85 -6.08
CA GLN A 26 -7.45 8.25 -6.23
C GLN A 26 -8.58 9.27 -6.03
N ASN A 27 -8.37 10.28 -5.18
CA ASN A 27 -9.37 11.32 -4.93
C ASN A 27 -9.49 12.28 -6.13
N LYS A 28 -8.35 12.68 -6.71
CA LYS A 28 -8.28 13.44 -7.97
C LYS A 28 -8.95 12.65 -9.09
N LEU A 29 -8.64 11.35 -9.21
CA LEU A 29 -9.24 10.47 -10.22
C LEU A 29 -10.76 10.35 -10.07
N ALA A 30 -11.26 10.23 -8.83
CA ALA A 30 -12.69 10.17 -8.55
C ALA A 30 -13.43 11.42 -9.03
N ARG A 31 -12.89 12.62 -8.78
CA ARG A 31 -13.47 13.89 -9.26
C ARG A 31 -13.47 13.98 -10.78
N ILE A 32 -12.38 13.56 -11.40
CA ILE A 32 -12.23 13.52 -12.86
C ILE A 32 -13.28 12.61 -13.49
N VAL A 33 -13.36 11.36 -13.03
CA VAL A 33 -14.29 10.36 -13.56
C VAL A 33 -15.73 10.79 -13.33
N ASP A 34 -16.06 11.36 -12.17
CA ASP A 34 -17.40 11.87 -11.89
C ASP A 34 -17.82 12.95 -12.89
N ALA A 35 -16.95 13.94 -13.15
CA ALA A 35 -17.21 15.01 -14.10
C ALA A 35 -17.35 14.50 -15.54
N ILE A 36 -16.48 13.57 -15.96
CA ILE A 36 -16.53 12.94 -17.29
C ILE A 36 -17.85 12.19 -17.49
N LEU A 37 -18.27 11.42 -16.49
CA LEU A 37 -19.53 10.67 -16.57
C LEU A 37 -20.75 11.58 -16.53
N LYS A 38 -20.66 12.74 -15.88
CA LYS A 38 -21.69 13.78 -15.93
C LYS A 38 -21.77 14.42 -17.32
N GLU A 39 -20.64 14.71 -17.93
CA GLU A 39 -20.57 15.37 -19.24
C GLU A 39 -20.94 14.42 -20.39
N TYR A 40 -20.28 13.27 -20.49
CA TYR A 40 -20.41 12.34 -21.62
C TYR A 40 -21.47 11.25 -21.39
N GLY A 41 -21.93 11.08 -20.16
CA GLY A 41 -23.02 10.17 -19.79
C GLY A 41 -22.56 8.80 -19.29
N ARG A 42 -23.51 8.03 -18.73
CA ARG A 42 -23.30 6.67 -18.19
C ARG A 42 -23.98 5.57 -19.02
N HIS A 43 -24.67 5.95 -20.09
CA HIS A 43 -25.56 5.04 -20.80
C HIS A 43 -24.83 4.26 -21.90
N ALA A 44 -24.94 2.93 -21.82
CA ALA A 44 -24.31 1.93 -22.67
C ALA A 44 -22.80 1.73 -22.44
N MET A 45 -22.27 0.63 -22.98
CA MET A 45 -20.84 0.32 -22.91
C MET A 45 -20.08 1.23 -23.89
N PHE A 46 -19.34 2.19 -23.32
CA PHE A 46 -18.47 3.10 -24.06
C PHE A 46 -17.07 3.12 -23.45
N SER A 47 -16.12 3.66 -24.22
CA SER A 47 -14.75 3.92 -23.79
C SER A 47 -14.33 5.31 -24.21
N LEU A 48 -13.46 5.94 -23.42
CA LEU A 48 -12.89 7.26 -23.67
C LEU A 48 -11.37 7.21 -23.48
N ALA A 49 -10.64 7.94 -24.30
CA ALA A 49 -9.28 8.38 -23.98
C ALA A 49 -9.29 9.91 -23.86
N ILE A 50 -8.81 10.43 -22.74
CA ILE A 50 -8.90 11.86 -22.41
C ILE A 50 -7.53 12.39 -22.01
N ARG A 51 -7.11 13.46 -22.67
CA ARG A 51 -5.92 14.24 -22.34
C ARG A 51 -6.25 15.34 -21.34
N ILE A 52 -5.79 15.16 -20.12
CA ILE A 52 -6.04 16.08 -19.01
C ILE A 52 -4.75 16.84 -18.74
N PRO A 53 -4.71 18.17 -18.89
CA PRO A 53 -3.56 18.97 -18.48
C PRO A 53 -3.17 18.67 -17.02
N ASP A 54 -1.94 18.24 -16.79
CA ASP A 54 -1.40 18.05 -15.44
C ASP A 54 -0.73 19.35 -15.00
N ASN A 55 -1.57 20.33 -14.67
CA ASN A 55 -1.13 21.56 -14.03
C ASN A 55 -1.40 21.46 -12.52
N GLN A 56 -0.34 21.21 -11.74
CA GLN A 56 -0.43 21.04 -10.29
C GLN A 56 -1.04 22.25 -9.55
N ASN A 57 -1.03 23.43 -10.17
CA ASN A 57 -1.50 24.66 -9.54
C ASN A 57 -2.94 25.04 -9.92
N GLN A 58 -3.58 24.30 -10.83
CA GLN A 58 -4.94 24.61 -11.30
C GLN A 58 -5.99 23.72 -10.64
N ASN A 59 -7.16 24.33 -10.36
CA ASN A 59 -8.30 23.60 -9.87
C ASN A 59 -8.79 22.60 -10.94
N ILE A 60 -8.99 21.34 -10.57
CA ILE A 60 -9.39 20.28 -11.50
C ILE A 60 -10.68 20.61 -12.27
N ASN A 61 -11.61 21.35 -11.66
CA ASN A 61 -12.85 21.76 -12.31
C ASN A 61 -12.60 22.78 -13.43
N GLN A 62 -11.60 23.64 -13.30
CA GLN A 62 -11.22 24.58 -14.37
C GLN A 62 -10.55 23.84 -15.53
N ILE A 63 -9.68 22.88 -15.23
CA ILE A 63 -9.04 22.02 -16.23
C ILE A 63 -10.11 21.26 -17.03
N LEU A 64 -11.06 20.64 -16.34
CA LEU A 64 -12.13 19.87 -16.99
C LEU A 64 -13.08 20.76 -17.79
N LYS A 65 -13.38 21.98 -17.33
CA LYS A 65 -14.13 22.96 -18.14
C LYS A 65 -13.44 23.26 -19.47
N GLN A 66 -12.10 23.34 -19.51
CA GLN A 66 -11.37 23.52 -20.76
C GLN A 66 -11.48 22.28 -21.66
N VAL A 67 -11.36 21.07 -21.08
CA VAL A 67 -11.57 19.82 -21.81
C VAL A 67 -12.96 19.79 -22.46
N PHE A 68 -14.00 20.09 -21.69
CA PHE A 68 -15.40 20.04 -22.17
C PHE A 68 -15.72 21.18 -23.13
N LYS A 69 -15.03 22.32 -23.05
CA LYS A 69 -15.13 23.38 -24.05
C LYS A 69 -14.52 22.96 -25.39
N SER A 70 -13.39 22.27 -25.35
CA SER A 70 -12.70 21.81 -26.55
C SER A 70 -13.39 20.62 -27.22
N ASP A 71 -13.96 19.71 -26.43
CA ASP A 71 -14.69 18.54 -26.91
C ASP A 71 -16.07 18.42 -26.21
N PRO A 72 -17.09 19.19 -26.67
CA PRO A 72 -18.40 19.28 -26.03
C PRO A 72 -19.13 17.95 -25.93
N GLY A 73 -19.79 17.70 -24.79
CA GLY A 73 -20.48 16.43 -24.53
C GLY A 73 -21.54 16.08 -25.56
N ASN A 74 -22.25 17.07 -26.10
CA ASN A 74 -23.27 16.86 -27.13
C ASN A 74 -22.69 16.32 -28.45
N ASP A 75 -21.54 16.86 -28.88
CA ASP A 75 -20.87 16.44 -30.11
C ASP A 75 -20.31 15.02 -29.98
N VAL A 76 -19.69 14.74 -28.83
CA VAL A 76 -19.20 13.41 -28.47
C VAL A 76 -20.35 12.40 -28.49
N LYS A 77 -21.45 12.68 -27.77
CA LYS A 77 -22.63 11.81 -27.69
C LYS A 77 -23.24 11.58 -29.06
N LYS A 78 -23.42 12.62 -29.87
CA LYS A 78 -24.00 12.53 -31.22
C LYS A 78 -23.19 11.55 -32.09
N LYS A 79 -21.86 11.74 -32.17
CA LYS A 79 -20.96 10.86 -32.94
C LYS A 79 -21.01 9.40 -32.47
N ILE A 80 -20.84 9.15 -31.16
CA ILE A 80 -20.77 7.76 -30.67
C ILE A 80 -22.12 7.04 -30.70
N ASN A 81 -23.24 7.78 -30.62
CA ASN A 81 -24.58 7.21 -30.77
C ASN A 81 -24.90 6.84 -32.22
N ASN A 82 -24.29 7.52 -33.20
CA ASN A 82 -24.35 7.15 -34.61
C ASN A 82 -23.45 5.94 -34.95
N GLY A 83 -22.81 5.34 -33.95
CA GLY A 83 -21.89 4.23 -34.15
C GLY A 83 -20.53 4.64 -34.69
N GLU A 84 -20.18 5.93 -34.70
CA GLU A 84 -18.87 6.45 -35.14
C GLU A 84 -17.87 6.53 -33.98
N VAL A 85 -16.58 6.72 -34.29
CA VAL A 85 -15.56 7.11 -33.31
C VAL A 85 -15.49 8.64 -33.32
N TYR A 86 -15.64 9.26 -32.14
CA TYR A 86 -15.34 10.68 -31.96
C TYR A 86 -13.83 10.84 -31.78
N ILE A 87 -13.22 11.75 -32.54
CA ILE A 87 -11.80 12.08 -32.45
C ILE A 87 -11.68 13.60 -32.33
N GLY A 88 -11.53 14.06 -31.09
CA GLY A 88 -11.40 15.47 -30.75
C GLY A 88 -9.97 15.89 -30.50
N SER A 89 -9.82 17.06 -29.88
CA SER A 89 -8.53 17.63 -29.53
C SER A 89 -7.95 17.03 -28.24
N ARG A 90 -8.82 16.71 -27.27
CA ARG A 90 -8.50 16.12 -25.96
C ARG A 90 -9.27 14.85 -25.67
N VAL A 91 -10.34 14.54 -26.40
CA VAL A 91 -11.19 13.36 -26.19
C VAL A 91 -11.25 12.48 -27.43
N ILE A 92 -11.03 11.17 -27.26
CA ILE A 92 -11.40 10.14 -28.23
C ILE A 92 -12.46 9.27 -27.56
N ALA A 93 -13.57 9.00 -28.24
CA ALA A 93 -14.68 8.25 -27.68
C ALA A 93 -15.27 7.26 -28.67
N ALA A 94 -15.70 6.10 -28.19
CA ALA A 94 -16.46 5.14 -28.98
C ALA A 94 -17.44 4.35 -28.11
N LYS A 95 -18.52 3.87 -28.74
CA LYS A 95 -19.40 2.84 -28.20
C LYS A 95 -19.11 1.48 -28.82
N VAL A 96 -19.61 0.44 -28.19
CA VAL A 96 -19.67 -0.89 -28.81
C VAL A 96 -20.44 -0.78 -30.14
N LEU A 97 -19.85 -1.30 -31.23
CA LEU A 97 -20.50 -1.35 -32.54
C LEU A 97 -20.86 -2.79 -32.88
N LYS A 98 -22.16 -3.06 -33.07
CA LYS A 98 -22.63 -4.33 -33.61
C LYS A 98 -22.57 -4.26 -35.13
N ARG A 99 -21.85 -5.19 -35.77
CA ARG A 99 -21.79 -5.30 -37.22
C ARG A 99 -22.85 -6.28 -37.72
N SER A 100 -23.27 -6.12 -38.98
CA SER A 100 -24.31 -6.91 -39.63
C SER A 100 -24.05 -8.42 -39.67
N LYS A 101 -22.78 -8.85 -39.60
CA LYS A 101 -22.38 -10.27 -39.59
C LYS A 101 -22.30 -10.90 -38.18
N GLY A 102 -22.93 -10.29 -37.17
CA GLY A 102 -22.90 -10.75 -35.78
C GLY A 102 -21.57 -10.49 -35.04
N SER A 103 -20.57 -9.91 -35.71
CA SER A 103 -19.34 -9.47 -35.04
C SER A 103 -19.58 -8.17 -34.27
N THR A 104 -18.88 -8.03 -33.14
CA THR A 104 -18.96 -6.86 -32.28
C THR A 104 -17.58 -6.25 -32.15
N ASP A 105 -17.47 -4.94 -32.43
CA ASP A 105 -16.27 -4.17 -32.13
C ASP A 105 -16.43 -3.56 -30.74
N ASN A 106 -15.55 -3.96 -29.83
CA ASN A 106 -15.58 -3.42 -28.48
C ASN A 106 -15.18 -1.94 -28.48
N ALA A 107 -15.79 -1.17 -27.58
CA ALA A 107 -15.55 0.27 -27.48
C ALA A 107 -14.06 0.59 -27.22
N GLU A 108 -13.42 -0.16 -26.33
CA GLU A 108 -12.02 0.03 -25.97
C GLU A 108 -11.06 -0.22 -27.15
N SER A 109 -11.35 -1.21 -27.99
CA SER A 109 -10.56 -1.48 -29.20
C SER A 109 -10.62 -0.30 -30.14
N ARG A 110 -11.83 0.22 -30.37
CA ARG A 110 -12.08 1.34 -31.29
C ARG A 110 -11.39 2.62 -30.83
N VAL A 111 -11.32 2.89 -29.52
CA VAL A 111 -10.57 4.04 -28.98
C VAL A 111 -9.07 3.82 -29.10
N VAL A 112 -8.57 2.64 -28.74
CA VAL A 112 -7.14 2.31 -28.78
C VAL A 112 -6.57 2.44 -30.20
N ASP A 113 -7.34 2.07 -31.22
CA ASP A 113 -6.95 2.24 -32.63
C ASP A 113 -6.67 3.69 -33.02
N HIS A 114 -7.22 4.65 -32.28
CA HIS A 114 -7.10 6.08 -32.58
C HIS A 114 -6.21 6.83 -31.58
N LEU A 115 -5.60 6.15 -30.60
CA LEU A 115 -4.71 6.79 -29.62
C LEU A 115 -3.51 7.49 -30.26
N TYR A 116 -3.10 7.07 -31.46
CA TYR A 116 -2.02 7.72 -32.20
C TYR A 116 -2.29 9.20 -32.51
N HIS A 117 -3.57 9.60 -32.59
CA HIS A 117 -3.94 11.01 -32.79
C HIS A 117 -3.49 11.90 -31.63
N PHE A 118 -3.38 11.33 -30.42
CA PHE A 118 -2.81 12.04 -29.30
C PHE A 118 -1.28 12.00 -29.33
N THR A 119 -0.67 10.86 -29.62
CA THR A 119 0.80 10.71 -29.57
C THR A 119 1.54 11.43 -30.70
N ASN A 120 0.96 11.51 -31.91
CA ASN A 120 1.59 12.20 -33.05
C ASN A 120 1.48 13.73 -32.96
N ARG A 121 0.66 14.24 -32.03
CA ARG A 121 0.53 15.67 -31.72
C ARG A 121 1.29 16.07 -30.45
N CYS A 122 2.05 15.15 -29.84
CA CYS A 122 2.79 15.44 -28.62
C CYS A 122 4.00 16.31 -28.92
N ASN A 123 3.83 17.61 -28.64
CA ASN A 123 4.95 18.47 -28.30
C ASN A 123 5.55 17.91 -26.99
N PRO A 124 6.86 17.57 -26.92
CA PRO A 124 7.50 16.95 -25.74
C PRO A 124 7.34 17.75 -24.44
N ASN A 125 6.88 18.99 -24.52
CA ASN A 125 6.63 19.89 -23.39
C ASN A 125 5.22 19.80 -22.78
N THR A 126 4.32 18.96 -23.30
CA THR A 126 2.97 18.83 -22.73
C THR A 126 2.96 17.86 -21.55
N LYS A 127 2.88 18.43 -20.32
CA LYS A 127 2.64 17.69 -19.07
C LYS A 127 1.18 17.25 -18.97
N ASP A 128 0.66 16.57 -19.98
CA ASP A 128 -0.72 16.07 -19.94
C ASP A 128 -0.73 14.65 -19.32
N MET A 129 -1.74 14.35 -18.49
CA MET A 129 -2.08 13.00 -18.06
C MET A 129 -3.06 12.37 -19.05
N LEU A 130 -2.85 11.11 -19.41
CA LEU A 130 -3.82 10.33 -20.20
C LEU A 130 -4.75 9.52 -19.29
N LEU A 131 -6.03 9.80 -19.33
CA LEU A 131 -7.05 8.93 -18.74
C LEU A 131 -7.67 8.05 -19.81
N PHE A 132 -7.54 6.74 -19.69
CA PHE A 132 -8.25 5.77 -20.52
C PHE A 132 -9.39 5.15 -19.69
N TYR A 133 -10.61 5.59 -19.97
CA TYR A 133 -11.81 5.13 -19.28
C TYR A 133 -12.54 4.06 -20.11
N VAL A 134 -13.03 3.02 -19.45
CA VAL A 134 -13.89 1.97 -20.02
C VAL A 134 -15.08 1.78 -19.09
N TYR A 135 -16.29 1.61 -19.63
CA TYR A 135 -17.46 1.43 -18.77
C TYR A 135 -17.36 0.18 -17.87
N SER A 136 -16.94 -0.96 -18.43
CA SER A 136 -16.80 -2.24 -17.73
C SER A 136 -15.35 -2.73 -17.71
N SER A 137 -15.02 -3.60 -16.76
CA SER A 137 -13.71 -4.26 -16.63
C SER A 137 -13.34 -5.00 -17.93
N PRO A 138 -12.03 -5.21 -18.20
CA PRO A 138 -11.60 -5.96 -19.38
C PRO A 138 -12.25 -7.35 -19.47
N CYS A 139 -12.60 -7.75 -20.70
CA CYS A 139 -13.09 -9.09 -20.97
C CYS A 139 -11.97 -10.13 -20.74
N VAL A 140 -12.35 -11.32 -20.29
CA VAL A 140 -11.41 -12.45 -20.10
C VAL A 140 -10.98 -13.06 -21.43
N GLU A 141 -11.78 -12.86 -22.49
CA GLU A 141 -11.53 -13.42 -23.82
C GLU A 141 -10.22 -12.89 -24.42
N GLN A 142 -9.18 -13.72 -24.38
CA GLN A 142 -7.96 -13.54 -25.15
C GLN A 142 -8.27 -13.82 -26.62
N ARG A 143 -8.72 -12.80 -27.36
CA ARG A 143 -8.75 -12.93 -28.83
C ARG A 143 -7.34 -12.90 -29.37
N SER A 144 -6.84 -14.09 -29.68
CA SER A 144 -5.62 -14.32 -30.47
C SER A 144 -5.76 -13.68 -31.85
N ASN A 145 -4.67 -13.11 -32.37
CA ASN A 145 -4.50 -12.41 -33.66
C ASN A 145 -4.94 -10.93 -33.77
N ARG A 146 -3.94 -10.09 -34.12
CA ARG A 146 -3.92 -8.68 -34.60
C ARG A 146 -4.76 -7.61 -33.88
N HIS A 147 -5.91 -7.97 -33.32
CA HIS A 147 -6.82 -7.14 -32.55
C HIS A 147 -6.58 -7.25 -31.03
N ASN A 148 -5.48 -7.88 -30.60
CA ASN A 148 -5.15 -7.97 -29.18
C ASN A 148 -4.95 -6.56 -28.63
N ILE A 149 -5.93 -6.11 -27.85
CA ILE A 149 -5.93 -4.79 -27.24
C ILE A 149 -4.72 -4.60 -26.32
N LEU A 150 -4.24 -5.66 -25.65
CA LEU A 150 -3.10 -5.59 -24.73
C LEU A 150 -1.84 -5.09 -25.44
N ARG A 151 -1.62 -5.53 -26.69
CA ARG A 151 -0.47 -5.08 -27.49
C ARG A 151 -0.61 -3.61 -27.89
N ARG A 152 -1.82 -3.18 -28.27
CA ARG A 152 -2.06 -1.83 -28.79
C ARG A 152 -2.14 -0.79 -27.66
N ILE A 153 -2.75 -1.14 -26.54
CA ILE A 153 -2.89 -0.25 -25.38
C ILE A 153 -1.55 0.03 -24.71
N LYS A 154 -0.53 -0.83 -24.90
CA LYS A 154 0.83 -0.60 -24.41
C LYS A 154 1.40 0.77 -24.81
N ASN A 155 0.96 1.33 -25.94
CA ASN A 155 1.38 2.68 -26.38
C ASN A 155 1.01 3.80 -25.39
N ILE A 156 0.08 3.59 -24.45
CA ILE A 156 -0.22 4.57 -23.40
C ILE A 156 0.99 4.80 -22.47
N GLN A 157 1.92 3.85 -22.38
CA GLN A 157 3.13 3.99 -21.57
C GLN A 157 4.08 5.09 -22.07
N ARG A 158 3.83 5.65 -23.26
CA ARG A 158 4.56 6.84 -23.76
C ARG A 158 4.17 8.13 -23.04
N TRP A 159 3.10 8.10 -22.24
CA TRP A 159 2.65 9.22 -21.43
C TRP A 159 3.36 9.19 -20.08
N ASN A 160 3.86 10.34 -19.62
CA ASN A 160 4.53 10.46 -18.32
C ASN A 160 3.60 10.13 -17.15
N SER A 161 2.30 10.36 -17.32
CA SER A 161 1.27 10.00 -16.35
C SER A 161 0.04 9.49 -17.08
N PHE A 162 -0.47 8.33 -16.67
CA PHE A 162 -1.71 7.79 -17.21
C PHE A 162 -2.46 6.95 -16.18
N ALA A 163 -3.75 6.75 -16.42
CA ALA A 163 -4.59 5.84 -15.65
C ALA A 163 -5.56 5.10 -16.58
N VAL A 164 -5.70 3.79 -16.38
CA VAL A 164 -6.77 2.98 -16.96
C VAL A 164 -7.85 2.79 -15.90
N VAL A 165 -9.06 3.23 -16.21
CA VAL A 165 -10.18 3.25 -15.28
C VAL A 165 -11.34 2.44 -15.83
N PHE A 166 -11.97 1.64 -14.98
CA PHE A 166 -13.28 1.06 -15.27
C PHE A 166 -14.26 1.24 -14.12
N SER A 167 -15.56 1.24 -14.41
CA SER A 167 -16.59 1.45 -13.37
C SER A 167 -17.33 0.18 -12.95
N GLY A 168 -17.75 -0.62 -13.93
CA GLY A 168 -18.49 -1.86 -13.71
C GLY A 168 -17.61 -3.09 -13.90
N ILE A 169 -18.03 -4.22 -13.34
CA ILE A 169 -17.45 -5.51 -13.73
C ILE A 169 -18.19 -6.01 -14.97
N TYR A 170 -17.43 -6.45 -15.97
CA TYR A 170 -18.00 -6.99 -17.19
C TYR A 170 -18.73 -8.29 -16.89
N ARG A 171 -19.98 -8.35 -17.37
CA ARG A 171 -20.81 -9.54 -17.34
C ARG A 171 -21.27 -9.80 -18.77
N PRO A 172 -20.86 -10.92 -19.40
CA PRO A 172 -21.38 -11.26 -20.70
C PRO A 172 -22.91 -11.44 -20.59
N ARG A 173 -23.65 -10.96 -21.59
CA ARG A 173 -25.11 -11.13 -21.63
C ARG A 173 -25.49 -12.59 -21.87
N ASP A 174 -24.68 -13.26 -22.68
CA ASP A 174 -24.88 -14.64 -23.11
C ASP A 174 -23.70 -15.49 -22.64
N GLY A 175 -23.98 -16.72 -22.19
CA GLY A 175 -22.96 -17.67 -21.74
C GLY A 175 -22.66 -17.62 -20.23
N LEU A 176 -21.68 -18.42 -19.83
CA LEU A 176 -21.32 -18.56 -18.42
C LEU A 176 -20.61 -17.28 -17.93
N PRO A 177 -21.02 -16.67 -16.81
CA PRO A 177 -20.31 -15.53 -16.25
C PRO A 177 -18.88 -15.92 -15.90
N SER A 178 -17.92 -15.03 -16.19
CA SER A 178 -16.53 -15.28 -15.85
C SER A 178 -16.34 -15.41 -14.33
N THR A 179 -15.51 -16.36 -13.91
CA THR A 179 -15.16 -16.54 -12.50
C THR A 179 -14.31 -15.38 -11.99
N ASP A 180 -14.26 -15.19 -10.68
CA ASP A 180 -13.45 -14.12 -10.07
C ASP A 180 -11.94 -14.31 -10.37
N GLN A 181 -11.49 -15.57 -10.48
CA GLN A 181 -10.13 -15.94 -10.89
C GLN A 181 -9.85 -15.57 -12.35
N GLN A 182 -10.80 -15.79 -13.25
CA GLN A 182 -10.68 -15.40 -14.65
C GLN A 182 -10.58 -13.88 -14.82
N ARG A 183 -11.43 -13.13 -14.10
CA ARG A 183 -11.37 -11.65 -14.09
C ARG A 183 -10.05 -11.14 -13.53
N ARG A 184 -9.56 -11.77 -12.46
CA ARG A 184 -8.25 -11.49 -11.87
C ARG A 184 -7.11 -11.72 -12.87
N GLY A 185 -7.12 -12.85 -13.57
CA GLY A 185 -6.15 -13.15 -14.62
C GLY A 185 -6.17 -12.11 -15.74
N ALA A 186 -7.36 -11.68 -16.18
CA ALA A 186 -7.49 -10.64 -17.20
C ALA A 186 -6.87 -9.30 -16.76
N LEU A 187 -7.12 -8.88 -15.50
CA LEU A 187 -6.52 -7.67 -14.93
C LEU A 187 -5.00 -7.81 -14.73
N GLN A 188 -4.51 -9.00 -14.34
CA GLN A 188 -3.08 -9.27 -14.25
C GLN A 188 -2.40 -9.15 -15.61
N LEU A 189 -2.98 -9.72 -16.67
CA LEU A 189 -2.45 -9.63 -18.03
C LEU A 189 -2.44 -8.19 -18.55
N LEU A 190 -3.48 -7.41 -18.24
CA LEU A 190 -3.47 -5.97 -18.51
C LEU A 190 -2.37 -5.28 -17.70
N GLY A 191 -2.26 -5.56 -16.40
CA GLY A 191 -1.23 -5.03 -15.52
C GLY A 191 0.19 -5.35 -15.97
N MET A 192 0.45 -6.53 -16.54
CA MET A 192 1.74 -6.88 -17.15
C MET A 192 2.07 -6.00 -18.36
N SER A 193 1.04 -5.49 -19.06
CA SER A 193 1.21 -4.66 -20.25
C SER A 193 1.43 -3.19 -19.92
N ILE A 194 0.80 -2.67 -18.87
CA ILE A 194 0.76 -1.22 -18.58
C ILE A 194 1.09 -0.84 -17.13
N GLY A 195 1.41 -1.79 -16.27
CA GLY A 195 1.58 -1.60 -14.83
C GLY A 195 0.25 -1.69 -14.07
N LEU A 196 0.16 -2.59 -13.09
CA LEU A 196 -1.08 -2.82 -12.33
C LEU A 196 -1.46 -1.62 -11.44
N ASN A 197 -0.47 -0.84 -10.98
CA ASN A 197 -0.64 0.41 -10.24
C ASN A 197 -1.28 1.55 -11.06
N ASN A 198 -1.39 1.40 -12.39
CA ASN A 198 -2.08 2.33 -13.28
C ASN A 198 -3.54 1.94 -13.54
N ILE A 199 -4.04 0.85 -12.96
CA ILE A 199 -5.38 0.34 -13.19
C ILE A 199 -6.26 0.64 -11.97
N PHE A 200 -7.44 1.21 -12.20
CA PHE A 200 -8.35 1.62 -11.13
C PHE A 200 -9.78 1.20 -11.43
N ARG A 201 -10.52 0.87 -10.37
CA ARG A 201 -11.98 0.76 -10.42
C ARG A 201 -12.60 1.99 -9.77
N CYS A 202 -13.47 2.68 -10.49
CA CYS A 202 -14.20 3.85 -10.00
C CYS A 202 -15.71 3.56 -9.95
N HIS A 203 -16.28 3.47 -8.75
CA HIS A 203 -17.69 3.14 -8.58
C HIS A 203 -18.39 4.14 -7.65
N GLY A 204 -19.66 4.43 -7.94
CA GLY A 204 -20.50 5.29 -7.10
C GLY A 204 -21.53 6.12 -7.89
N PRO A 205 -22.54 6.68 -7.19
CA PRO A 205 -23.47 7.62 -7.79
C PRO A 205 -22.76 8.93 -8.15
N CYS A 206 -23.35 9.73 -9.06
CA CYS A 206 -22.81 11.04 -9.44
C CYS A 206 -22.61 11.92 -8.19
N GLY A 207 -21.48 12.62 -8.12
CA GLY A 207 -21.09 13.45 -6.98
C GLY A 207 -20.50 12.68 -5.79
N ARG A 208 -20.47 11.34 -5.84
CA ARG A 208 -19.90 10.47 -4.78
C ARG A 208 -19.05 9.33 -5.36
N MET A 209 -18.43 9.57 -6.51
CA MET A 209 -17.53 8.61 -7.13
C MET A 209 -16.39 8.26 -6.17
N LYS A 210 -16.05 6.97 -6.07
CA LYS A 210 -14.86 6.49 -5.35
C LYS A 210 -14.02 5.67 -6.30
N CYS A 211 -12.75 6.01 -6.39
CA CYS A 211 -11.77 5.25 -7.17
C CYS A 211 -10.85 4.49 -6.22
N SER A 212 -10.50 3.26 -6.59
CA SER A 212 -9.50 2.47 -5.88
C SER A 212 -8.56 1.82 -6.87
N CYS A 213 -7.26 1.82 -6.53
CA CYS A 213 -6.25 1.13 -7.32
C CYS A 213 -6.54 -0.38 -7.29
N CYS A 214 -6.37 -1.02 -8.44
CA CYS A 214 -6.54 -2.46 -8.55
C CYS A 214 -5.31 -3.26 -8.10
N SER A 215 -4.23 -2.59 -7.67
CA SER A 215 -2.97 -3.20 -7.25
C SER A 215 -2.82 -3.20 -5.73
N CYS A 216 -2.42 -4.33 -5.15
CA CYS A 216 -1.79 -4.41 -3.83
C CYS A 216 -0.50 -5.20 -3.98
N GLY A 217 0.62 -4.49 -4.12
CA GLY A 217 1.87 -5.09 -4.62
C GLY A 217 1.67 -5.62 -6.05
N THR A 218 1.97 -6.89 -6.27
CA THR A 218 1.81 -7.58 -7.57
C THR A 218 0.45 -8.24 -7.77
N GLN A 219 -0.43 -8.16 -6.78
CA GLN A 219 -1.73 -8.83 -6.79
C GLN A 219 -2.87 -7.87 -7.11
N VAL A 220 -3.88 -8.39 -7.79
CA VAL A 220 -5.14 -7.66 -8.02
C VAL A 220 -5.94 -7.65 -6.71
N VAL A 221 -6.58 -6.54 -6.35
CA VAL A 221 -7.45 -6.52 -5.16
C VAL A 221 -8.87 -7.02 -5.48
N ASP A 222 -9.51 -7.64 -4.49
CA ASP A 222 -10.86 -8.22 -4.61
C ASP A 222 -11.90 -7.22 -5.09
N TYR A 223 -11.80 -5.97 -4.63
CA TYR A 223 -12.66 -4.88 -5.07
C TYR A 223 -12.67 -4.69 -6.59
N CYS A 224 -11.62 -5.07 -7.33
CA CYS A 224 -11.60 -4.94 -8.79
C CYS A 224 -12.21 -6.11 -9.55
N VAL A 225 -12.58 -7.21 -8.85
CA VAL A 225 -13.14 -8.42 -9.47
C VAL A 225 -14.48 -8.85 -8.89
N LEU A 226 -14.80 -8.44 -7.66
CA LEU A 226 -16.05 -8.77 -6.97
C LEU A 226 -17.13 -7.72 -7.18
N ASP A 227 -18.33 -8.18 -7.48
CA ASP A 227 -19.50 -7.31 -7.52
C ASP A 227 -19.91 -6.88 -6.13
N ASP A 228 -20.44 -5.65 -6.02
CA ASP A 228 -20.78 -5.02 -4.74
C ASP A 228 -21.87 -5.80 -3.97
N THR A 229 -22.66 -6.62 -4.68
CA THR A 229 -23.63 -7.55 -4.08
C THR A 229 -22.98 -8.70 -3.31
N LYS A 230 -21.77 -9.14 -3.72
CA LYS A 230 -21.01 -10.20 -3.03
C LYS A 230 -20.16 -9.69 -1.88
N LEU A 231 -19.69 -8.44 -1.95
CA LEU A 231 -18.96 -7.78 -0.85
C LEU A 231 -19.83 -7.64 0.42
N SER A 232 -21.15 -7.56 0.25
CA SER A 232 -22.10 -7.48 1.37
C SER A 232 -22.42 -8.84 2.00
N THR A 233 -22.18 -9.96 1.29
CA THR A 233 -22.48 -11.32 1.74
C THR A 233 -21.26 -12.06 2.31
N ALA A 234 -20.05 -11.56 2.10
CA ALA A 234 -18.81 -12.13 2.65
C ALA A 234 -18.58 -11.81 4.15
N SER A 235 -19.45 -11.03 4.79
CA SER A 235 -19.47 -10.91 6.25
C SER A 235 -20.22 -12.10 6.87
N ILE A 236 -19.48 -13.19 7.06
CA ILE A 236 -19.68 -14.32 7.99
C ILE A 236 -21.07 -14.39 8.65
N GLN A 237 -21.91 -15.31 8.16
CA GLN A 237 -22.90 -15.98 9.02
C GLN A 237 -22.17 -17.08 9.82
N PRO A 238 -22.17 -17.03 11.17
CA PRO A 238 -21.83 -18.20 11.96
C PRO A 238 -23.03 -19.15 11.91
N ASN A 239 -22.81 -20.33 11.35
CA ASN A 239 -23.71 -21.47 11.46
C ASN A 239 -23.83 -21.86 12.95
N GLY A 240 -25.04 -21.88 13.50
CA GLY A 240 -25.26 -22.30 14.89
C GLY A 240 -26.73 -22.29 15.33
N SER A 241 -27.37 -23.46 15.21
CA SER A 241 -28.29 -24.09 16.16
C SER A 241 -29.33 -23.24 16.92
N ASN A 242 -30.60 -23.64 16.76
CA ASN A 242 -31.75 -23.27 17.59
C ASN A 242 -31.46 -23.30 19.10
N ARG A 243 -31.41 -22.13 19.73
CA ARG A 243 -31.82 -21.95 21.13
C ARG A 243 -32.29 -20.51 21.37
N LYS A 244 -33.60 -20.36 21.61
CA LYS A 244 -34.19 -19.12 22.14
C LYS A 244 -33.52 -18.80 23.47
N ASN A 245 -33.01 -17.58 23.62
CA ASN A 245 -33.00 -16.81 24.87
C ASN A 245 -32.73 -15.33 24.56
N ASN A 246 -33.59 -14.47 25.09
CA ASN A 246 -33.45 -13.02 25.10
C ASN A 246 -32.22 -12.61 25.92
N PHE A 247 -31.32 -11.78 25.36
CA PHE A 247 -30.60 -10.71 26.09
C PHE A 247 -29.75 -9.87 25.11
N GLY A 248 -29.93 -8.55 25.16
CA GLY A 248 -28.87 -7.52 25.09
C GLY A 248 -28.10 -7.26 23.79
N ASN A 249 -28.28 -6.03 23.27
CA ASN A 249 -27.41 -5.30 22.33
C ASN A 249 -25.95 -5.79 22.22
N GLY A 250 -25.60 -6.41 21.08
CA GLY A 250 -24.24 -6.79 20.73
C GLY A 250 -23.63 -5.84 19.69
N ALA A 251 -22.69 -5.00 20.13
CA ALA A 251 -21.82 -4.22 19.25
C ALA A 251 -20.87 -5.15 18.48
N THR A 252 -20.89 -5.08 17.15
CA THR A 252 -19.94 -5.80 16.29
C THR A 252 -18.64 -5.00 16.23
N VAL A 253 -17.60 -5.46 16.93
CA VAL A 253 -16.26 -4.88 16.86
C VAL A 253 -15.55 -5.40 15.60
N LYS A 254 -15.59 -4.62 14.52
CA LYS A 254 -14.70 -4.79 13.37
C LYS A 254 -13.44 -3.96 13.62
N GLY A 255 -12.39 -4.60 14.14
CA GLY A 255 -11.13 -3.95 14.46
C GLY A 255 -9.99 -4.47 13.59
N LEU A 256 -9.31 -3.56 12.89
CA LEU A 256 -7.94 -3.77 12.42
C LEU A 256 -7.08 -4.10 13.66
N THR A 257 -6.25 -5.13 13.61
CA THR A 257 -5.24 -5.41 14.64
C THR A 257 -3.88 -5.23 13.99
N ILE A 258 -3.24 -4.09 14.24
CA ILE A 258 -1.84 -3.87 13.86
C ILE A 258 -1.01 -4.43 15.01
N VAL A 259 -0.01 -5.30 14.77
CA VAL A 259 0.95 -5.73 15.79
C VAL A 259 2.29 -5.05 15.48
N LEU A 260 2.72 -4.11 16.32
CA LEU A 260 4.01 -3.44 16.16
C LEU A 260 5.06 -4.08 17.06
N LEU A 261 6.04 -4.80 16.52
CA LEU A 261 7.12 -5.39 17.32
C LEU A 261 8.33 -4.44 17.39
N PHE A 262 8.63 -3.94 18.58
CA PHE A 262 9.86 -3.20 18.83
C PHE A 262 10.93 -4.13 19.38
N SER A 263 12.17 -4.08 18.87
CA SER A 263 13.30 -4.80 19.47
C SER A 263 14.39 -3.80 19.81
N LEU A 264 14.63 -3.61 21.10
CA LEU A 264 15.57 -2.62 21.62
C LEU A 264 16.90 -3.29 21.94
N LYS A 265 17.84 -3.28 20.99
CA LYS A 265 19.18 -3.85 21.18
C LYS A 265 20.09 -2.82 21.87
N LYS A 266 20.71 -3.18 23.00
CA LYS A 266 21.89 -2.48 23.51
C LYS A 266 23.13 -3.04 22.80
N PRO A 267 24.10 -2.22 22.37
CA PRO A 267 25.41 -2.73 21.98
C PRO A 267 26.04 -3.39 23.22
N VAL A 268 26.51 -4.63 23.05
CA VAL A 268 27.30 -5.32 24.08
C VAL A 268 28.75 -5.00 23.79
N LEU A 269 29.40 -4.21 24.65
CA LEU A 269 30.87 -4.23 24.75
C LEU A 269 31.23 -5.52 25.50
N SER A 270 32.10 -6.33 24.91
CA SER A 270 32.60 -7.56 25.53
C SER A 270 33.78 -7.24 26.45
N ASP A 271 33.56 -7.33 27.76
CA ASP A 271 34.65 -7.42 28.74
C ASP A 271 34.91 -8.90 29.04
N CYS A 272 36.06 -9.40 28.57
CA CYS A 272 36.69 -10.62 29.06
C CYS A 272 38.21 -10.44 28.99
N VAL A 273 38.83 -10.02 30.09
CA VAL A 273 40.28 -10.15 30.31
C VAL A 273 40.55 -10.73 31.71
N HIS A 274 41.30 -11.84 31.68
CA HIS A 274 42.16 -12.49 32.68
C HIS A 274 41.61 -13.22 33.93
N CYS A 275 41.93 -14.53 33.97
CA CYS A 275 42.93 -15.06 34.91
C CYS A 275 43.89 -16.03 34.19
N SER A 276 45.17 -15.93 34.52
CA SER A 276 46.34 -16.61 33.91
C SER A 276 46.69 -17.93 34.59
N ASN A 277 47.42 -18.80 33.88
CA ASN A 277 48.58 -19.51 34.44
C ASN A 277 49.61 -19.87 33.35
N THR A 278 50.77 -19.21 33.48
CA THR A 278 52.16 -19.61 33.29
C THR A 278 52.55 -20.76 32.33
N LEU A 279 53.34 -20.42 31.30
CA LEU A 279 54.58 -21.14 30.94
C LEU A 279 55.54 -20.23 30.15
N THR A 280 56.76 -20.17 30.66
CA THR A 280 57.94 -19.39 30.25
C THR A 280 58.53 -19.75 28.89
N LEU A 281 58.91 -18.75 28.08
CA LEU A 281 60.24 -18.71 27.42
C LEU A 281 60.62 -17.32 26.84
N ARG A 282 61.92 -17.06 26.96
CA ARG A 282 62.72 -15.82 26.91
C ARG A 282 62.78 -15.04 25.58
N ARG A 283 63.05 -13.73 25.76
CA ARG A 283 63.97 -12.81 25.01
C ARG A 283 63.65 -12.47 23.54
N GLN A 284 63.23 -11.22 23.31
CA GLN A 284 64.11 -10.13 22.84
C GLN A 284 63.31 -8.82 22.77
N GLN A 285 63.97 -7.75 23.22
CA GLN A 285 63.44 -6.41 23.42
C GLN A 285 64.14 -5.51 22.39
N LYS A 286 63.39 -4.74 21.60
CA LYS A 286 63.87 -3.45 21.07
C LYS A 286 62.71 -2.59 20.55
N ASN A 287 62.45 -1.54 21.33
CA ASN A 287 62.09 -0.16 21.00
C ASN A 287 61.01 0.09 19.93
N TRP A 288 59.97 0.85 20.30
CA TRP A 288 59.85 2.27 19.96
C TRP A 288 58.74 2.96 20.79
N THR A 289 59.09 4.12 21.33
CA THR A 289 58.29 5.23 21.92
C THR A 289 57.27 5.76 20.91
N THR A 290 56.14 6.42 21.18
CA THR A 290 55.54 7.14 22.32
C THR A 290 54.14 7.60 21.86
N SER A 291 53.29 8.03 22.80
CA SER A 291 52.14 8.94 22.62
C SER A 291 50.77 8.34 22.28
N GLU A 292 49.97 8.07 23.32
CA GLU A 292 48.51 8.26 23.26
C GLU A 292 47.93 8.50 24.69
N HIS A 293 47.57 9.75 24.96
CA HIS A 293 46.81 10.15 26.15
C HIS A 293 45.85 11.28 25.75
N HIS A 294 44.86 10.97 24.91
CA HIS A 294 43.73 11.88 24.66
C HIS A 294 42.46 11.22 24.05
N SER A 295 42.31 9.89 24.16
CA SER A 295 41.21 9.15 23.52
C SER A 295 40.04 8.78 24.45
N ASP A 296 40.23 8.85 25.78
CA ASP A 296 39.27 8.29 26.73
C ASP A 296 38.08 9.21 27.09
N VAL A 297 38.15 10.51 26.78
CA VAL A 297 37.05 11.45 27.10
C VAL A 297 35.99 11.54 25.98
N LEU A 298 36.33 11.16 24.75
CA LEU A 298 35.39 11.17 23.61
C LEU A 298 34.60 9.86 23.47
N LEU A 299 35.12 8.73 23.94
CA LEU A 299 34.40 7.45 23.95
C LEU A 299 33.26 7.41 24.97
N GLN A 300 33.38 8.13 26.09
CA GLN A 300 32.35 8.20 27.14
C GLN A 300 31.10 9.00 26.70
N LYS A 301 31.25 9.95 25.76
CA LYS A 301 30.13 10.80 25.28
C LYS A 301 29.33 10.22 24.12
N MET A 302 29.85 9.21 23.41
CA MET A 302 29.13 8.56 22.30
C MET A 302 28.33 7.30 22.71
N ALA A 303 28.43 6.85 23.97
CA ALA A 303 27.77 5.63 24.46
C ALA A 303 26.23 5.75 24.65
N ASN A 304 25.63 6.92 24.42
CA ASN A 304 24.19 7.16 24.68
C ASN A 304 23.30 7.27 23.44
N LEU A 305 23.80 7.02 22.23
CA LEU A 305 22.94 6.97 21.04
C LEU A 305 22.44 5.53 20.78
N LEU A 306 21.32 5.19 21.40
CA LEU A 306 20.69 3.89 21.22
C LEU A 306 19.79 3.88 19.98
N CYS A 307 20.16 3.15 18.93
CA CYS A 307 19.32 2.93 17.76
C CYS A 307 18.09 2.06 18.12
N ILE A 308 16.89 2.62 17.93
CA ILE A 308 15.65 1.84 17.99
C ILE A 308 15.44 1.24 16.60
N THR A 309 15.66 -0.06 16.45
CA THR A 309 15.25 -0.78 15.23
C THR A 309 13.77 -1.12 15.39
N VAL A 310 12.92 -0.46 14.59
CA VAL A 310 11.48 -0.76 14.54
C VAL A 310 11.28 -1.86 13.49
N THR A 311 10.96 -3.07 13.92
CA THR A 311 10.59 -4.15 13.00
C THR A 311 9.07 -4.21 12.92
N LEU A 312 8.50 -3.50 11.95
CA LEU A 312 7.07 -3.58 11.66
C LEU A 312 6.75 -4.96 11.05
N VAL A 313 6.14 -5.84 11.84
CA VAL A 313 5.64 -7.14 11.36
C VAL A 313 4.12 -7.04 11.24
N PHE A 314 3.63 -6.79 10.03
CA PHE A 314 2.19 -6.78 9.76
C PHE A 314 1.68 -8.21 9.63
N LEU A 315 1.01 -8.72 10.65
CA LEU A 315 0.18 -9.93 10.55
C LEU A 315 -1.23 -9.50 10.08
N LEU A 316 -1.43 -9.34 8.77
CA LEU A 316 -2.71 -8.93 8.21
C LEU A 316 -3.26 -10.00 7.25
N SER A 317 -4.52 -10.40 7.46
CA SER A 317 -5.35 -10.91 6.36
C SER A 317 -5.62 -9.73 5.42
N ALA A 318 -4.99 -9.79 4.25
CA ALA A 318 -4.70 -8.67 3.37
C ALA A 318 -5.92 -8.08 2.65
N GLY A 319 -6.55 -7.09 3.27
CA GLY A 319 -7.50 -6.20 2.61
C GLY A 319 -7.09 -4.74 2.81
N CYS A 320 -6.16 -4.27 1.98
CA CYS A 320 -5.77 -2.87 1.81
C CYS A 320 -5.32 -2.12 3.08
N LEU A 321 -4.02 -1.85 3.19
CA LEU A 321 -3.48 -0.86 4.11
C LEU A 321 -4.24 0.47 3.91
N ALA A 322 -5.12 0.81 4.84
CA ALA A 322 -5.54 2.19 5.02
C ALA A 322 -4.27 3.03 5.21
N VAL A 323 -4.22 4.22 4.61
CA VAL A 323 -3.13 5.18 4.78
C VAL A 323 -2.89 5.36 6.27
N VAL A 324 -1.80 4.79 6.79
CA VAL A 324 -1.40 4.97 8.18
C VAL A 324 -1.10 6.45 8.35
N ASP A 325 -1.92 7.15 9.13
CA ASP A 325 -1.74 8.55 9.46
C ASP A 325 -0.39 8.71 10.20
N GLN A 326 0.59 9.29 9.52
CA GLN A 326 1.95 9.42 10.04
C GLN A 326 2.01 10.24 11.35
N ASN A 327 1.13 11.21 11.53
CA ASN A 327 1.07 12.01 12.76
C ASN A 327 0.59 11.17 13.94
N ARG A 328 -0.36 10.27 13.69
CA ARG A 328 -0.86 9.34 14.71
C ARG A 328 0.16 8.27 15.07
N LEU A 329 0.87 7.73 14.09
CA LEU A 329 1.97 6.79 14.34
C LEU A 329 3.09 7.45 15.17
N ARG A 330 3.40 8.72 14.91
CA ARG A 330 4.36 9.51 15.71
C ARG A 330 3.90 9.65 17.16
N GLY A 331 2.62 9.89 17.40
CA GLY A 331 2.02 9.94 18.75
C GLY A 331 2.21 8.62 19.51
N LEU A 332 1.89 7.49 18.86
CA LEU A 332 2.07 6.17 19.45
C LEU A 332 3.55 5.87 19.79
N ILE A 333 4.47 6.21 18.90
CA ILE A 333 5.92 6.06 19.14
C ILE A 333 6.37 6.88 20.36
N LEU A 334 5.85 8.10 20.54
CA LEU A 334 6.17 8.94 21.70
C LEU A 334 5.65 8.33 23.01
N GLN A 335 4.44 7.75 23.00
CA GLN A 335 3.89 7.08 24.17
C GLN A 335 4.73 5.85 24.56
N ILE A 336 5.14 5.02 23.58
CA ILE A 336 6.03 3.87 23.83
C ILE A 336 7.38 4.33 24.38
N LYS A 337 7.93 5.44 23.87
CA LYS A 337 9.16 6.05 24.40
C LYS A 337 9.01 6.50 25.86
N ASN A 338 7.85 7.03 26.25
CA ASN A 338 7.60 7.41 27.63
C ASN A 338 7.44 6.19 28.54
N MET A 339 6.72 5.14 28.13
CA MET A 339 6.61 3.88 28.88
C MET A 339 7.98 3.26 29.19
N ARG A 340 8.91 3.35 28.24
CA ARG A 340 10.28 2.86 28.42
C ARG A 340 11.02 3.52 29.59
N LYS A 341 10.74 4.80 29.88
CA LYS A 341 11.37 5.50 31.01
C LYS A 341 10.96 4.88 32.34
N ASP A 342 9.72 4.38 32.42
CA ASP A 342 9.16 3.79 33.63
C ASP A 342 9.48 2.29 33.78
N ILE A 343 9.78 1.59 32.68
CA ILE A 343 10.04 0.14 32.65
C ILE A 343 11.48 -0.11 32.17
N PRO A 344 12.49 0.01 33.06
CA PRO A 344 13.87 -0.20 32.70
C PRO A 344 14.09 -1.64 32.24
N GLY A 345 14.70 -1.83 31.06
CA GLY A 345 14.96 -3.16 30.49
C GLY A 345 13.86 -3.72 29.59
N MET A 346 12.82 -2.92 29.27
CA MET A 346 11.85 -3.24 28.23
C MET A 346 12.58 -3.54 26.90
N TYR A 347 12.36 -4.74 26.36
CA TYR A 347 13.04 -5.20 25.15
C TYR A 347 12.11 -5.28 23.95
N SER A 348 10.85 -5.66 24.19
CA SER A 348 9.81 -5.66 23.18
C SER A 348 8.47 -5.17 23.70
N VAL A 349 7.74 -4.56 22.78
CA VAL A 349 6.36 -4.10 22.96
C VAL A 349 5.60 -4.54 21.73
N ALA A 350 4.37 -5.03 21.91
CA ALA A 350 3.37 -5.19 20.87
C ALA A 350 2.12 -4.39 21.27
N VAL A 351 1.60 -3.59 20.35
CA VAL A 351 0.39 -2.78 20.54
C VAL A 351 -0.62 -3.21 19.51
N SER A 352 -1.88 -3.47 19.91
CA SER A 352 -3.04 -3.63 19.02
C SER A 352 -3.85 -2.34 18.98
N VAL A 353 -4.10 -1.80 17.78
CA VAL A 353 -4.83 -0.54 17.57
C VAL A 353 -6.05 -0.79 16.69
N THR A 354 -7.26 -0.55 17.19
CA THR A 354 -8.51 -0.70 16.43
C THR A 354 -8.90 0.57 15.69
N ASP A 355 -9.51 0.40 14.51
CA ASP A 355 -9.69 1.42 13.45
C ASP A 355 -10.60 2.62 13.83
N GLN A 356 -11.23 2.59 15.01
CA GLN A 356 -12.22 3.60 15.43
C GLN A 356 -11.82 4.46 16.64
N GLN A 357 -10.67 4.20 17.27
CA GLN A 357 -10.20 5.02 18.38
C GLN A 357 -8.88 5.71 18.01
N SER A 358 -8.69 6.93 18.50
CA SER A 358 -7.42 7.67 18.39
C SER A 358 -6.26 6.74 18.74
N TYR A 359 -5.10 6.86 18.06
CA TYR A 359 -3.83 6.18 18.43
C TYR A 359 -3.30 6.61 19.81
N ASN A 360 -4.14 7.25 20.63
CA ASN A 360 -3.97 7.25 22.05
C ASN A 360 -4.13 5.80 22.50
N LEU A 361 -3.02 5.18 22.94
CA LEU A 361 -3.15 4.06 23.86
C LEU A 361 -4.19 4.49 24.91
N PRO A 362 -5.29 3.75 25.10
CA PRO A 362 -6.27 4.11 26.11
C PRO A 362 -5.58 4.20 27.48
N ALA A 363 -6.30 4.69 28.49
CA ALA A 363 -5.85 4.84 29.87
C ALA A 363 -5.27 3.57 30.55
N THR A 364 -5.05 2.47 29.83
CA THR A 364 -4.31 1.28 30.23
C THR A 364 -2.80 1.43 29.94
N LEU A 365 -2.20 2.51 30.46
CA LEU A 365 -0.80 2.36 30.87
C LEU A 365 -0.77 1.27 31.96
N PRO A 366 0.27 0.42 32.00
CA PRO A 366 0.39 -0.56 33.06
C PRO A 366 0.23 0.16 34.41
N SER A 367 -0.68 -0.32 35.25
CA SER A 367 -0.86 0.24 36.59
C SER A 367 0.46 0.12 37.37
N LYS A 368 0.57 0.80 38.52
CA LYS A 368 1.78 0.66 39.35
C LYS A 368 2.07 -0.82 39.70
N GLU A 369 1.02 -1.59 39.97
CA GLU A 369 1.11 -3.02 40.25
C GLU A 369 1.57 -3.84 39.02
N ASP A 370 1.08 -3.50 37.83
CA ASP A 370 1.50 -4.15 36.59
C ASP A 370 2.96 -3.84 36.25
N LYS A 371 3.40 -2.60 36.50
CA LYS A 371 4.82 -2.21 36.35
C LYS A 371 5.71 -3.06 37.25
N ASP A 372 5.30 -3.35 38.47
CA ASP A 372 6.05 -4.19 39.40
C ASP A 372 6.10 -5.67 38.93
N LYS A 373 4.99 -6.20 38.41
CA LYS A 373 4.95 -7.54 37.79
C LYS A 373 5.91 -7.63 36.59
N ILE A 374 5.88 -6.63 35.69
CA ILE A 374 6.79 -6.56 34.54
C ILE A 374 8.24 -6.45 35.03
N ASN A 375 8.49 -5.67 36.07
CA ASN A 375 9.83 -5.47 36.60
C ASN A 375 10.45 -6.75 37.16
N ASN A 376 9.62 -7.66 37.68
CA ASN A 376 10.00 -9.00 38.14
C ASN A 376 10.15 -10.04 37.02
N GLY A 377 10.08 -9.61 35.75
CA GLY A 377 10.33 -10.45 34.58
C GLY A 377 9.11 -11.20 34.06
N LEU A 378 7.90 -10.80 34.45
CA LEU A 378 6.66 -11.31 33.87
C LEU A 378 6.31 -10.52 32.59
N VAL A 379 5.62 -11.19 31.67
CA VAL A 379 5.05 -10.55 30.48
C VAL A 379 3.73 -9.89 30.90
N TYR A 380 3.58 -8.60 30.67
CA TYR A 380 2.27 -7.95 30.76
C TYR A 380 1.55 -8.16 29.45
N ASN A 381 0.30 -8.62 29.52
CA ASN A 381 -0.54 -8.94 28.37
C ASN A 381 -1.96 -8.44 28.65
N ASP A 382 -2.30 -7.33 28.00
CA ASP A 382 -3.65 -6.83 27.79
C ASP A 382 -3.99 -7.08 26.32
N ASP A 383 -5.28 -7.30 26.00
CA ASP A 383 -5.84 -7.37 24.65
C ASP A 383 -5.31 -6.27 23.69
N LYS A 384 -4.82 -5.15 24.23
CA LYS A 384 -4.28 -4.00 23.48
C LYS A 384 -2.76 -3.80 23.58
N LEU A 385 -2.10 -4.33 24.62
CA LEU A 385 -0.69 -4.03 24.89
C LEU A 385 0.02 -5.23 25.53
N ILE A 386 1.08 -5.70 24.86
CA ILE A 386 2.00 -6.70 25.40
C ILE A 386 3.36 -6.05 25.62
N VAL A 387 3.89 -6.17 26.83
CA VAL A 387 5.23 -5.66 27.18
C VAL A 387 6.07 -6.79 27.72
N ALA A 388 7.27 -6.97 27.17
CA ALA A 388 8.23 -7.95 27.65
C ALA A 388 9.55 -7.28 28.05
N LYS A 389 10.05 -7.70 29.22
CA LYS A 389 11.33 -7.26 29.79
C LYS A 389 12.37 -8.36 29.63
N ARG A 390 13.61 -7.98 29.36
CA ARG A 390 14.71 -8.95 29.32
C ARG A 390 14.94 -9.49 30.74
N LYS A 391 14.86 -10.82 30.90
CA LYS A 391 15.18 -11.47 32.17
C LYS A 391 16.65 -11.14 32.53
N PRO A 392 16.93 -10.64 33.75
CA PRO A 392 18.31 -10.41 34.16
C PRO A 392 19.08 -11.73 34.07
N PRO A 393 20.36 -11.70 33.68
CA PRO A 393 21.19 -12.89 33.69
C PRO A 393 21.13 -13.48 35.10
N ARG A 394 20.79 -14.77 35.21
CA ARG A 394 20.91 -15.47 36.49
C ARG A 394 22.36 -15.33 36.89
N THR A 395 22.63 -14.68 38.02
CA THR A 395 23.94 -14.72 38.64
C THR A 395 24.20 -16.19 38.97
N CYS A 396 25.04 -16.84 38.17
CA CYS A 396 25.61 -18.11 38.55
C CYS A 396 26.41 -17.83 39.82
N ARG A 397 25.83 -18.13 40.98
CA ARG A 397 26.62 -18.31 42.20
C ARG A 397 27.50 -19.52 41.92
N VAL A 398 28.71 -19.26 41.43
CA VAL A 398 29.79 -20.23 41.54
C VAL A 398 30.00 -20.38 43.04
N ALA A 399 29.50 -21.48 43.60
CA ALA A 399 29.85 -21.87 44.95
C ALA A 399 31.34 -22.24 44.91
N CYS A 400 32.20 -21.31 45.34
CA CYS A 400 33.58 -21.66 45.66
C CYS A 400 33.53 -22.56 46.89
N PHE A 401 33.53 -23.88 46.68
CA PHE A 401 33.89 -24.83 47.73
C PHE A 401 35.39 -24.68 47.98
N GLY A 402 35.74 -23.90 48.99
CA GLY A 402 37.08 -23.91 49.56
C GLY A 402 37.21 -25.12 50.49
N THR A 403 38.02 -26.10 50.09
CA THR A 403 38.66 -27.00 51.04
C THR A 403 39.94 -26.33 51.52
N CYS A 404 40.07 -26.16 52.84
CA CYS A 404 41.33 -25.84 53.51
C CYS A 404 42.29 -27.03 53.46
#